data_AF-A0A6N2S280-F1
#
_entry.id   AF-A0A6N2S280-F1
#
_cell.length_a   1.000
_cell.length_b   1.000
_cell.length_c   1.000
_cell.angle_alpha   90.00
_cell.angle_beta   90.00
_cell.angle_gamma   90.00
#
_symmetry.space_group_name_H-M   'P 1'
#
loop_
_entity.id
_entity.type
_entity.pdbx_description
1 polymer ?
#
loop_
_entity_poly.entity_id
_entity_poly.type
_entity_poly.pdbx_seq_one_letter_code
_entity_poly.pdbx_strand_id
1 'polypeptide(L)'
;MKEFKHYGKEVWRQVLSETNWVEELKKSGLEYVALPDIEHEIYKYVKDGKERYALIHYPDVPEEYWQEVYIIEKIPDDLNWDNIVKDYRWQSRGDEPMKLPTRARLLYDEADHRAYEWEKEENPERFTDWRNLQAGHIDPKQFRLALMSLGTSLEELKEMDHEDTPEIDEL
;
A
#
# COMPACT_ATOMS: atom_id res chain seq x y z
N MET A 1 -19.81 -5.61 13.07
CA MET A 1 -19.17 -4.94 11.91
C MET A 1 -18.69 -3.57 12.36
N LYS A 2 -17.46 -3.19 12.04
CA LYS A 2 -16.91 -1.86 12.31
C LYS A 2 -16.65 -1.14 10.99
N GLU A 3 -16.79 0.17 10.98
CA GLU A 3 -16.54 1.01 9.82
C GLU A 3 -15.30 1.88 10.06
N PHE A 4 -14.49 2.06 9.02
CA PHE A 4 -13.36 2.99 9.01
C PHE A 4 -13.18 3.53 7.58
N LYS A 5 -12.23 4.46 7.40
CA LYS A 5 -11.98 5.06 6.07
C LYS A 5 -10.61 4.67 5.54
N HIS A 6 -10.50 4.40 4.25
CA HIS A 6 -9.23 4.20 3.57
C HIS A 6 -9.18 5.09 2.33
N TYR A 7 -8.23 6.02 2.28
CA TYR A 7 -8.19 7.08 1.25
C TYR A 7 -9.51 7.84 1.11
N GLY A 8 -10.17 8.08 2.26
CA GLY A 8 -11.48 8.74 2.32
C GLY A 8 -12.68 7.86 1.95
N LYS A 9 -12.49 6.62 1.48
CA LYS A 9 -13.55 5.67 1.14
C LYS A 9 -13.91 4.79 2.32
N GLU A 10 -15.17 4.39 2.43
CA GLU A 10 -15.65 3.53 3.52
C GLU A 10 -15.16 2.09 3.35
N VAL A 11 -14.74 1.48 4.46
CA VAL A 11 -14.38 0.07 4.55
C VAL A 11 -15.10 -0.55 5.74
N TRP A 12 -15.76 -1.69 5.51
CA TRP A 12 -16.42 -2.46 6.57
C TRP A 12 -15.54 -3.62 7.02
N ARG A 13 -15.19 -3.66 8.30
CA ARG A 13 -14.48 -4.77 8.93
C ARG A 13 -15.44 -5.69 9.68
N GLN A 14 -15.32 -6.99 9.43
CA GLN A 14 -15.99 -8.05 10.16
C GLN A 14 -14.93 -8.93 10.85
N VAL A 15 -15.22 -9.40 12.06
CA VAL A 15 -14.38 -10.35 12.79
C VAL A 15 -15.21 -11.60 12.98
N LEU A 16 -14.64 -12.74 12.61
CA LEU A 16 -15.26 -14.04 12.74
C LEU A 16 -14.29 -14.94 13.53
N SER A 17 -14.83 -15.70 14.48
CA SER A 17 -14.06 -16.59 15.34
C SER A 17 -14.60 -18.02 15.38
N GLU A 18 -15.77 -18.25 14.79
CA GLU A 18 -16.48 -19.55 14.82
C GLU A 18 -16.87 -20.05 13.43
N THR A 19 -16.87 -19.16 12.43
CA THR A 19 -17.27 -19.48 11.06
C THR A 19 -16.24 -18.99 10.06
N ASN A 20 -16.14 -19.69 8.93
CA ASN A 20 -15.29 -19.30 7.82
C ASN A 20 -16.12 -18.47 6.82
N TRP A 21 -15.71 -17.24 6.56
CA TRP A 21 -16.45 -16.31 5.70
C TRP A 21 -16.63 -16.84 4.28
N VAL A 22 -15.63 -17.52 3.73
CA VAL A 22 -15.68 -18.08 2.37
C VAL A 22 -16.69 -19.21 2.27
N GLU A 23 -16.85 -20.01 3.32
CA GLU A 23 -17.92 -21.00 3.37
C GLU A 23 -19.30 -20.36 3.43
N GLU A 24 -19.47 -19.27 4.17
CA GLU A 24 -20.71 -18.52 4.20
C GLU A 24 -21.04 -17.92 2.83
N LEU A 25 -20.03 -17.37 2.14
CA LEU A 25 -20.18 -16.88 0.78
C LEU A 25 -20.63 -18.01 -0.17
N LYS A 26 -20.03 -19.20 -0.09
CA LYS A 26 -20.43 -20.38 -0.88
C LYS A 26 -21.88 -20.79 -0.62
N LYS A 27 -22.33 -20.72 0.64
CA LYS A 27 -23.70 -21.10 1.07
C LYS A 27 -24.73 -20.02 0.73
N SER A 28 -24.30 -18.78 0.48
CA SER A 28 -25.20 -17.62 0.27
C SER A 28 -25.96 -17.64 -1.05
N GLY A 29 -25.46 -18.37 -2.07
CA GLY A 29 -25.99 -18.34 -3.43
C GLY A 29 -25.69 -17.05 -4.21
N LEU A 30 -24.85 -16.16 -3.67
CA LEU A 30 -24.39 -14.97 -4.38
C LEU A 30 -23.45 -15.33 -5.52
N GLU A 31 -23.44 -14.51 -6.57
CA GLU A 31 -22.42 -14.57 -7.61
C GLU A 31 -21.10 -14.02 -7.04
N TYR A 32 -20.02 -14.79 -7.17
CA TYR A 32 -18.69 -14.40 -6.72
C TYR A 32 -17.58 -15.01 -7.57
N VAL A 33 -16.40 -14.38 -7.52
CA VAL A 33 -15.16 -14.83 -8.13
C VAL A 33 -13.97 -14.53 -7.19
N ALA A 34 -13.04 -15.48 -7.07
CA ALA A 34 -11.77 -15.22 -6.40
C ALA A 34 -10.84 -14.44 -7.34
N LEU A 35 -10.25 -13.35 -6.87
CA LEU A 35 -9.29 -12.59 -7.68
C LEU A 35 -7.95 -13.34 -7.79
N PRO A 36 -7.23 -13.21 -8.91
CA PRO A 36 -5.94 -13.87 -9.12
C PRO A 36 -4.81 -13.11 -8.41
N ASP A 37 -4.88 -13.04 -7.08
CA ASP A 37 -3.84 -12.47 -6.21
C ASP A 37 -3.24 -13.59 -5.36
N ILE A 38 -1.91 -13.74 -5.41
CA ILE A 38 -1.19 -14.80 -4.70
C ILE A 38 -0.94 -14.42 -3.24
N GLU A 39 -0.76 -13.12 -2.97
CA GLU A 39 -0.42 -12.60 -1.65
C GLU A 39 -1.67 -12.44 -0.78
N HIS A 40 -2.81 -12.17 -1.42
CA HIS A 40 -4.06 -11.85 -0.73
C HIS A 40 -5.20 -12.78 -1.13
N GLU A 41 -5.97 -13.26 -0.15
CA GLU A 41 -7.23 -13.97 -0.41
C GLU A 41 -8.38 -12.96 -0.58
N ILE A 42 -8.75 -12.70 -1.84
CA ILE A 42 -9.76 -11.69 -2.18
C ILE A 42 -10.89 -12.28 -3.00
N TYR A 43 -12.13 -11.98 -2.60
CA TYR A 43 -13.34 -12.35 -3.33
C TYR A 43 -14.08 -11.12 -3.82
N LYS A 44 -14.31 -11.05 -5.14
CA LYS A 44 -15.29 -10.13 -5.74
C LYS A 44 -16.65 -10.81 -5.75
N TYR A 45 -17.69 -10.12 -5.30
CA TYR A 45 -19.05 -10.66 -5.25
C TYR A 45 -20.10 -9.56 -5.46
N VAL A 46 -21.30 -9.95 -5.86
CA VAL A 46 -22.43 -9.03 -6.03
C VAL A 46 -23.43 -9.24 -4.91
N LYS A 47 -23.78 -8.18 -4.19
CA LYS A 47 -24.82 -8.18 -3.16
C LYS A 47 -25.72 -6.96 -3.33
N ASP A 48 -27.03 -7.19 -3.32
CA ASP A 48 -28.05 -6.13 -3.49
C ASP A 48 -27.84 -5.29 -4.78
N GLY A 49 -27.38 -5.94 -5.86
CA GLY A 49 -27.07 -5.30 -7.13
C GLY A 49 -25.78 -4.48 -7.14
N LYS A 50 -25.01 -4.47 -6.05
CA LYS A 50 -23.73 -3.77 -5.94
C LYS A 50 -22.55 -4.73 -5.91
N GLU A 51 -21.52 -4.38 -6.65
CA GLU A 51 -20.23 -5.06 -6.61
C GLU A 51 -19.48 -4.73 -5.33
N ARG A 52 -18.87 -5.75 -4.73
CA ARG A 52 -18.05 -5.64 -3.52
C ARG A 52 -16.84 -6.54 -3.61
N TYR A 53 -15.81 -6.19 -2.86
CA TYR A 53 -14.59 -6.95 -2.69
C TYR A 53 -14.40 -7.23 -1.21
N ALA A 54 -14.12 -8.48 -0.87
CA ALA A 54 -13.79 -8.91 0.48
C ALA A 54 -12.35 -9.42 0.52
N LEU A 55 -11.49 -8.74 1.27
CA LEU A 55 -10.15 -9.19 1.63
C LEU A 55 -10.25 -10.02 2.91
N ILE A 56 -9.80 -11.26 2.85
CA ILE A 56 -9.72 -12.16 4.00
C ILE A 56 -8.32 -12.06 4.59
N HIS A 57 -8.23 -11.64 5.86
CA HIS A 57 -6.99 -11.52 6.60
C HIS A 57 -7.00 -12.48 7.78
N TYR A 58 -5.94 -13.26 7.89
CA TYR A 58 -5.69 -14.18 9.00
C TYR A 58 -4.66 -13.53 9.92
N PRO A 59 -5.06 -12.99 11.08
CA PRO A 59 -4.10 -12.45 12.03
C PRO A 59 -3.25 -13.56 12.63
N ASP A 60 -2.00 -13.23 12.98
CA ASP A 60 -1.05 -14.14 13.64
C ASP A 60 -1.44 -14.40 15.11
N VAL A 61 -2.56 -15.10 15.31
CA VAL A 61 -3.09 -15.49 16.62
C VAL A 61 -3.28 -17.01 16.70
N PRO A 62 -3.23 -17.62 17.90
CA PRO A 62 -3.32 -19.08 18.05
C PRO A 62 -4.66 -19.70 17.61
N GLU A 63 -5.72 -18.89 17.46
CA GLU A 63 -7.06 -19.36 17.13
C GLU A 63 -7.22 -19.67 15.62
N GLU A 64 -7.29 -20.95 15.28
CA GLU A 64 -7.33 -21.48 13.89
C GLU A 64 -8.51 -20.97 13.02
N TYR A 65 -9.54 -20.38 13.62
CA TYR A 65 -10.73 -19.87 12.92
C TYR A 65 -10.89 -18.35 13.00
N TRP A 66 -9.90 -17.64 13.51
CA TRP A 66 -9.96 -16.19 13.59
C TRP A 66 -9.71 -15.57 12.22
N GLN A 67 -10.72 -14.90 11.68
CA GLN A 67 -10.66 -14.19 10.41
C GLN A 67 -11.10 -12.74 10.58
N GLU A 68 -10.38 -11.85 9.92
CA GLU A 68 -10.79 -10.47 9.71
C GLU A 68 -11.14 -10.28 8.24
N VAL A 69 -12.35 -9.80 7.97
CA VAL A 69 -12.82 -9.58 6.60
C VAL A 69 -13.02 -8.10 6.38
N TYR A 70 -12.34 -7.57 5.38
CA TYR A 70 -12.39 -6.16 4.99
C TYR A 70 -13.16 -6.04 3.68
N ILE A 71 -14.30 -5.35 3.73
CA ILE A 71 -15.24 -5.23 2.60
C ILE A 71 -15.20 -3.80 2.06
N ILE A 72 -15.01 -3.67 0.75
CA ILE A 72 -14.99 -2.40 0.02
C ILE A 72 -15.84 -2.48 -1.26
N GLU A 73 -16.36 -1.36 -1.75
CA GLU A 73 -17.16 -1.33 -3.00
C GLU A 73 -16.30 -1.16 -4.26
N LYS A 74 -15.03 -0.75 -4.13
CA LYS A 74 -14.09 -0.55 -5.25
C LYS A 74 -12.70 -0.98 -4.79
N ILE A 75 -11.92 -1.60 -5.69
CA ILE A 75 -10.50 -1.90 -5.44
C ILE A 75 -9.72 -0.66 -4.95
N PRO A 76 -8.66 -0.83 -4.13
CA PRO A 76 -7.80 0.26 -3.68
C PRO A 76 -7.21 1.01 -4.88
N ASP A 77 -7.09 2.33 -4.80
CA ASP A 77 -6.56 3.11 -5.93
C ASP A 77 -5.03 2.91 -6.09
N ASP A 78 -4.33 2.49 -5.04
CA ASP A 78 -2.90 2.11 -5.04
C ASP A 78 -2.67 0.61 -5.30
N LEU A 79 -3.75 -0.16 -5.47
CA LEU A 79 -3.74 -1.62 -5.63
C LEU A 79 -3.11 -2.40 -4.45
N ASN A 80 -2.88 -1.75 -3.30
CA ASN A 80 -2.23 -2.36 -2.15
C ASN A 80 -3.27 -2.71 -1.07
N TRP A 81 -3.56 -4.01 -0.94
CA TRP A 81 -4.54 -4.51 0.02
C TRP A 81 -4.04 -4.49 1.47
N ASP A 82 -2.74 -4.63 1.69
CA ASP A 82 -2.14 -4.53 3.03
C ASP A 82 -2.33 -3.14 3.64
N ASN A 83 -2.34 -2.09 2.83
CA ASN A 83 -2.59 -0.74 3.29
C ASN A 83 -3.98 -0.60 3.93
N ILE A 84 -4.99 -1.37 3.51
CA ILE A 84 -6.32 -1.40 4.16
C ILE A 84 -6.20 -1.92 5.59
N VAL A 85 -5.49 -3.03 5.79
CA VAL A 85 -5.31 -3.67 7.11
C VAL A 85 -4.50 -2.75 8.03
N LYS A 86 -3.43 -2.18 7.49
CA LYS A 86 -2.56 -1.22 8.19
C LYS A 86 -3.32 0.03 8.62
N ASP A 87 -4.12 0.60 7.73
CA ASP A 87 -4.92 1.80 8.00
C ASP A 87 -5.98 1.55 9.08
N TYR A 88 -6.62 0.37 9.07
CA TYR A 88 -7.49 -0.04 10.20
C TYR A 88 -6.72 -0.11 11.53
N ARG A 89 -5.54 -0.74 11.54
CA ARG A 89 -4.73 -0.88 12.76
C ARG A 89 -4.33 0.50 13.31
N TRP A 90 -3.98 1.46 12.45
CA TRP A 90 -3.66 2.84 12.83
C TRP A 90 -4.88 3.58 13.37
N GLN A 91 -6.00 3.60 12.62
CA GLN A 91 -7.24 4.25 13.09
C GLN A 91 -7.77 3.64 14.38
N SER A 92 -7.59 2.33 14.60
CA SER A 92 -7.97 1.68 15.87
C SER A 92 -7.18 2.19 17.08
N ARG A 93 -6.02 2.83 16.85
CA ARG A 93 -5.17 3.48 17.86
C ARG A 93 -5.42 4.99 17.97
N GLY A 94 -6.28 5.55 17.12
CA GLY A 94 -6.64 6.97 17.12
C GLY A 94 -5.96 7.82 16.04
N ASP A 95 -5.21 7.21 15.13
CA ASP A 95 -4.63 7.91 13.98
C ASP A 95 -5.70 8.34 12.98
N GLU A 96 -5.42 9.39 12.20
CA GLU A 96 -6.28 9.79 11.08
C GLU A 96 -6.21 8.76 9.94
N PRO A 97 -7.25 8.67 9.08
CA PRO A 97 -7.21 7.80 7.90
C PRO A 97 -6.01 8.08 6.99
N MET A 98 -5.43 7.02 6.44
CA MET A 98 -4.34 7.13 5.48
C MET A 98 -4.77 7.98 4.28
N LYS A 99 -3.88 8.87 3.84
CA LYS A 99 -4.02 9.66 2.62
C LYS A 99 -3.35 8.92 1.47
N LEU A 100 -3.96 8.98 0.29
CA LEU A 100 -3.39 8.38 -0.91
C LEU A 100 -2.14 9.19 -1.30
N PRO A 101 -0.96 8.58 -1.42
CA PRO A 101 0.22 9.30 -1.87
C PRO A 101 0.05 9.78 -3.32
N THR A 102 0.61 10.93 -3.63
CA THR A 102 0.68 11.41 -5.02
C THR A 102 1.58 10.50 -5.83
N ARG A 103 1.40 10.52 -7.16
CA ARG A 103 2.33 9.82 -8.06
C ARG A 103 3.75 10.38 -7.95
N ALA A 104 3.90 11.68 -7.71
CA ALA A 104 5.20 12.32 -7.56
C ALA A 104 5.93 11.79 -6.33
N ARG A 105 5.23 11.62 -5.19
CA ARG A 105 5.77 10.98 -3.99
C ARG A 105 6.33 9.59 -4.29
N LEU A 106 5.51 8.74 -4.94
CA LEU A 106 5.94 7.38 -5.28
C LEU A 106 7.17 7.35 -6.20
N LEU A 107 7.25 8.25 -7.17
CA LEU A 107 8.40 8.35 -8.07
C LEU A 107 9.64 8.88 -7.36
N TYR A 108 9.49 9.87 -6.48
CA TYR A 108 10.57 10.42 -5.68
C TYR A 108 11.16 9.36 -4.75
N ASP A 109 10.33 8.69 -3.95
CA ASP A 109 10.77 7.68 -2.98
C ASP A 109 11.49 6.50 -3.68
N GLU A 110 10.96 6.04 -4.82
CA GLU A 110 11.58 4.95 -5.59
C GLU A 110 12.88 5.41 -6.28
N ALA A 111 12.94 6.65 -6.79
CA ALA A 111 14.15 7.19 -7.37
C ALA A 111 15.26 7.39 -6.33
N ASP A 112 14.90 7.88 -5.14
CA ASP A 112 15.79 8.04 -3.99
C ASP A 112 16.36 6.67 -3.58
N HIS A 113 15.48 5.68 -3.38
CA HIS A 113 15.90 4.32 -3.04
C HIS A 113 16.82 3.69 -4.10
N ARG A 114 16.50 3.80 -5.40
CA ARG A 114 17.36 3.28 -6.47
C ARG A 114 18.71 3.95 -6.52
N ALA A 115 18.73 5.28 -6.43
CA ALA A 115 19.98 6.03 -6.47
C ALA A 115 20.88 5.68 -5.27
N TYR A 116 20.29 5.47 -4.09
CA TYR A 116 21.01 4.96 -2.92
C TYR A 116 21.60 3.56 -3.16
N GLU A 117 20.80 2.61 -3.64
CA GLU A 117 21.30 1.24 -3.88
C GLU A 117 22.37 1.21 -4.99
N TRP A 118 22.24 2.01 -6.05
CA TRP A 118 23.28 2.12 -7.09
C TRP A 118 24.58 2.71 -6.53
N GLU A 119 24.51 3.77 -5.72
CA GLU A 119 25.72 4.33 -5.12
C GLU A 119 26.41 3.32 -4.18
N LYS A 120 25.62 2.55 -3.44
CA LYS A 120 26.09 1.47 -2.57
C LYS A 120 26.74 0.32 -3.34
N GLU A 121 26.20 -0.06 -4.49
CA GLU A 121 26.80 -1.07 -5.36
C GLU A 121 28.09 -0.57 -6.03
N GLU A 122 28.13 0.69 -6.48
CA GLU A 122 29.30 1.28 -7.14
C GLU A 122 30.44 1.60 -6.16
N ASN A 123 30.11 1.99 -4.93
CA ASN A 123 31.06 2.47 -3.93
C ASN A 123 30.85 1.79 -2.56
N PRO A 124 30.96 0.45 -2.46
CA PRO A 124 30.63 -0.28 -1.22
C PRO A 124 31.45 0.20 -0.01
N GLU A 125 32.69 0.63 -0.23
CA GLU A 125 33.59 1.16 0.83
C GLU A 125 33.05 2.43 1.51
N ARG A 126 32.17 3.20 0.85
CA ARG A 126 31.48 4.36 1.45
C ARG A 126 30.41 3.93 2.46
N PHE A 127 29.87 2.73 2.32
CA PHE A 127 28.74 2.22 3.10
C PHE A 127 29.16 1.17 4.14
N THR A 128 30.44 0.76 4.15
CA THR A 128 31.00 -0.19 5.12
C THR A 128 31.63 0.49 6.35
N ASP A 129 32.03 1.77 6.27
CA ASP A 129 32.52 2.53 7.42
C ASP A 129 31.39 3.38 8.04
N TRP A 130 31.06 3.10 9.30
CA TRP A 130 30.10 3.86 10.09
C TRP A 130 30.40 5.37 10.20
N ARG A 131 31.65 5.78 9.97
CA ARG A 131 32.07 7.20 9.90
C ARG A 131 31.69 7.88 8.58
N ASN A 132 31.49 7.11 7.52
CA ASN A 132 31.09 7.58 6.20
C ASN A 132 29.56 7.55 5.99
N LEU A 133 28.81 6.91 6.90
CA LEU A 133 27.34 6.94 6.93
C LEU A 133 26.76 8.35 7.20
N GLN A 134 27.60 9.35 7.48
CA GLN A 134 27.20 10.76 7.51
C GLN A 134 27.27 11.39 6.11
N ALA A 135 26.34 11.01 5.25
CA ALA A 135 25.71 11.92 4.29
C ALA A 135 24.54 11.20 3.63
N GLY A 136 23.32 11.39 4.14
CA GLY A 136 22.09 11.09 3.42
C GLY A 136 21.87 12.06 2.24
N HIS A 137 22.91 12.31 1.46
CA HIS A 137 22.88 13.18 0.30
C HIS A 137 23.17 12.32 -0.92
N ILE A 138 22.10 11.83 -1.53
CA ILE A 138 22.18 11.11 -2.80
C ILE A 138 22.77 12.05 -3.86
N ASP A 139 23.72 11.56 -4.66
CA ASP A 139 24.26 12.32 -5.79
C ASP A 139 23.09 12.76 -6.70
N PRO A 140 22.87 14.07 -6.93
CA PRO A 140 21.80 14.55 -7.80
C PRO A 140 21.82 13.95 -9.21
N LYS A 141 22.99 13.51 -9.69
CA LYS A 141 23.09 12.78 -10.97
C LYS A 141 22.49 11.39 -10.88
N GLN A 142 22.77 10.64 -9.81
CA GLN A 142 22.20 9.30 -9.61
C GLN A 142 20.69 9.37 -9.45
N PHE A 143 20.20 10.36 -8.71
CA PHE A 143 18.75 10.60 -8.58
C PHE A 143 18.09 10.89 -9.95
N ARG A 144 18.69 11.75 -10.78
CA ARG A 144 18.16 12.03 -12.14
C ARG A 144 18.18 10.78 -13.03
N LEU A 145 19.23 9.96 -12.96
CA LEU A 145 19.30 8.69 -13.69
C LEU A 145 18.22 7.71 -13.21
N ALA A 146 17.96 7.68 -11.90
CA ALA A 146 16.92 6.84 -11.32
C ALA A 146 15.52 7.26 -11.80
N LEU A 147 15.23 8.57 -11.82
CA LEU A 147 13.99 9.08 -12.44
C LEU A 147 13.86 8.69 -13.91
N MET A 148 14.93 8.85 -14.70
CA MET A 148 14.92 8.44 -16.10
C MET A 148 14.64 6.94 -16.27
N SER A 149 15.16 6.10 -15.36
CA SER A 149 14.88 4.66 -15.35
C SER A 149 13.41 4.31 -15.02
N LEU A 150 12.71 5.22 -14.35
CA LEU A 150 11.28 5.15 -14.07
C LEU A 150 10.43 5.76 -15.19
N GLY A 151 11.06 6.25 -16.26
CA GLY A 151 10.38 6.85 -17.41
C GLY A 151 9.90 8.27 -17.16
N THR A 152 10.55 9.04 -16.28
CA THR A 152 10.24 10.46 -16.05
C THR A 152 11.51 11.30 -15.92
N SER A 153 11.39 12.63 -16.04
CA SER A 153 12.47 13.59 -15.77
C SER A 153 12.25 14.36 -14.46
N LEU A 154 13.27 15.10 -14.02
CA LEU A 154 13.12 16.00 -12.88
C LEU A 154 12.14 17.13 -13.18
N GLU A 155 12.16 17.66 -14.41
CA GLU A 155 11.26 18.72 -14.85
C GLU A 155 9.81 18.24 -14.84
N GLU A 156 9.54 17.03 -15.35
CA GLU A 156 8.20 16.43 -15.30
C GLU A 156 7.76 16.17 -13.86
N LEU A 157 8.65 15.67 -13.00
CA LEU A 157 8.35 15.41 -11.59
C LEU A 157 7.91 16.69 -10.86
N LYS A 158 8.57 17.83 -11.12
CA LYS A 158 8.21 19.14 -10.54
C LYS A 158 6.88 19.68 -11.05
N GLU A 159 6.44 19.28 -12.23
CA GLU A 159 5.14 19.67 -12.80
C GLU A 159 3.97 18.79 -12.30
N MET A 160 4.25 17.63 -11.71
CA MET A 160 3.24 16.77 -11.12
C MET A 160 2.61 17.38 -9.87
N ASP A 161 1.43 16.91 -9.50
CA ASP A 161 0.91 17.13 -8.15
C ASP A 161 1.81 16.42 -7.13
N HIS A 162 2.39 17.20 -6.22
CA HIS A 162 3.36 16.76 -5.22
C HIS A 162 3.13 17.44 -3.86
N GLU A 163 1.87 17.74 -3.51
CA GLU A 163 1.52 18.40 -2.25
C GLU A 163 2.01 17.66 -0.99
N ASP A 164 2.23 16.35 -1.09
CA ASP A 164 2.72 15.47 -0.04
C ASP A 164 4.24 15.27 -0.06
N THR A 165 4.96 15.93 -0.97
CA THR A 165 6.43 15.80 -1.16
C THR A 165 7.06 17.14 -1.55
N PRO A 166 7.07 18.13 -0.63
CA PRO A 166 7.63 19.46 -0.89
C PRO A 166 9.14 19.45 -1.19
N GLU A 167 9.85 18.37 -0.86
CA GLU A 167 11.27 18.19 -1.16
C GLU A 167 11.57 18.28 -2.66
N ILE A 168 10.58 17.98 -3.52
CA ILE A 168 10.70 18.09 -4.98
C ILE A 168 10.98 19.53 -5.44
N ASP A 169 10.42 20.53 -4.75
CA ASP A 169 10.65 21.94 -5.08
C ASP A 169 12.13 22.34 -4.89
N GLU A 170 12.83 21.67 -3.97
CA GLU A 170 14.22 21.97 -3.58
C GLU A 170 15.29 21.29 -4.47
N LEU A 171 14.89 20.38 -5.39
CA LEU A 171 15.78 19.58 -6.24
C LEU A 171 16.45 20.31 -7.43
#